data_AF-A0A1Q6R3I9-F1
#
_entry.id   AF-A0A1Q6R3I9-F1
#
_cell.length_a   1.000
_cell.length_b   1.000
_cell.length_c   1.000
_cell.angle_alpha   90.00
_cell.angle_beta   90.00
_cell.angle_gamma   90.00
#
_symmetry.space_group_name_H-M   'P 1'
#
loop_
_entity.id
_entity.type
_entity.pdbx_description
1 polymer ?
#
loop_
_entity_poly.entity_id
_entity_poly.type
_entity_poly.pdbx_seq_one_letter_code
_entity_poly.pdbx_strand_id
1 'polypeptide(L)'
;MASIGQSRILTNFDGTFGDIVTLAHELGHAFHNQCIRTHRPLNRDYSMPVAETASTFNECVVMAAAIRQAKSHDEELALIESQLQDVTQIICDIYSRYLFESMVLENREKQFMNAETLCGMMLKAQEQSYGDGLDASFRHPYMWVCKSHYYGSTFYNYPYAFGGLFARGLYAQYEREGAAFVPKYKKLLRTTTVATAEDVAKVAGIDLTDKEFWRGALQTVAQQIDLVCGLLEEGKQ
;
A
#
# COMPACT_ATOMS: atom_id res chain seq x y z
N MET A 1 2.01 -12.52 31.51
CA MET A 1 2.56 -13.72 30.86
C MET A 1 3.74 -13.32 29.99
N ALA A 2 4.83 -14.07 30.01
CA ALA A 2 5.93 -13.86 29.06
C ALA A 2 5.44 -14.19 27.64
N SER A 3 5.76 -13.34 26.66
CA SER A 3 5.43 -13.60 25.25
C SER A 3 6.15 -14.85 24.76
N ILE A 4 5.44 -15.75 24.07
CA ILE A 4 5.99 -16.97 23.46
C ILE A 4 7.01 -16.67 22.34
N GLY A 5 7.09 -15.42 21.87
CA GLY A 5 8.10 -14.96 20.92
C GLY A 5 7.95 -15.54 19.51
N GLN A 6 6.74 -15.95 19.13
CA GLN A 6 6.44 -16.57 17.84
C GLN A 6 5.32 -15.80 17.14
N SER A 7 5.46 -15.64 15.82
CA SER A 7 4.37 -15.19 14.94
C SER A 7 3.53 -16.40 14.53
N ARG A 8 2.23 -16.19 14.31
CA ARG A 8 1.32 -17.19 13.73
C ARG A 8 0.74 -16.58 12.46
N ILE A 9 0.87 -17.31 11.37
CA ILE A 9 0.36 -16.91 10.06
C ILE A 9 -0.84 -17.79 9.77
N LEU A 10 -1.97 -17.16 9.47
CA LEU A 10 -3.19 -17.82 9.05
C LEU A 10 -3.56 -17.25 7.68
N THR A 11 -3.75 -18.11 6.70
CA THR A 11 -4.16 -17.73 5.35
C THR A 11 -5.16 -18.76 4.82
N ASN A 12 -6.04 -18.34 3.92
CA ASN A 12 -6.86 -19.24 3.11
C ASN A 12 -6.11 -19.44 1.79
N PHE A 13 -5.64 -20.66 1.54
CA PHE A 13 -4.77 -20.97 0.40
C PHE A 13 -5.49 -21.95 -0.52
N ASP A 14 -5.83 -21.51 -1.73
CA ASP A 14 -6.45 -22.30 -2.80
C ASP A 14 -5.47 -22.62 -3.96
N GLY A 15 -4.27 -22.05 -3.94
CA GLY A 15 -3.19 -22.33 -4.89
C GLY A 15 -2.98 -21.26 -5.96
N THR A 16 -3.70 -20.14 -5.88
CA THR A 16 -3.51 -19.01 -6.80
C THR A 16 -2.23 -18.23 -6.49
N PHE A 17 -1.74 -17.46 -7.46
CA PHE A 17 -0.60 -16.57 -7.24
C PHE A 17 -0.92 -15.49 -6.18
N GLY A 18 -2.17 -15.04 -6.11
CA GLY A 18 -2.64 -14.13 -5.06
C GLY A 18 -2.42 -14.68 -3.64
N ASP A 19 -2.54 -16.00 -3.44
CA ASP A 19 -2.24 -16.60 -2.15
C ASP A 19 -0.75 -16.58 -1.80
N ILE A 20 0.12 -16.68 -2.80
CA ILE A 20 1.58 -16.56 -2.61
C ILE A 20 1.92 -15.13 -2.18
N VAL A 21 1.31 -14.13 -2.82
CA VAL A 21 1.45 -12.71 -2.43
C VAL A 21 0.93 -12.50 -1.00
N THR A 22 -0.25 -13.05 -0.67
CA THR A 22 -0.82 -13.02 0.68
C THR A 22 0.11 -13.67 1.71
N LEU A 23 0.71 -14.81 1.38
CA LEU A 23 1.67 -15.46 2.26
C LEU A 23 2.94 -14.60 2.45
N ALA A 24 3.41 -13.93 1.38
CA ALA A 24 4.54 -13.01 1.44
C ALA A 24 4.24 -11.80 2.35
N HIS A 25 3.03 -11.26 2.25
CA HIS A 25 2.50 -10.20 3.11
C HIS A 25 2.59 -10.59 4.59
N GLU A 26 2.00 -11.72 4.96
CA GLU A 26 1.99 -12.21 6.34
C GLU A 26 3.38 -12.57 6.87
N LEU A 27 4.25 -13.10 6.01
CA LEU A 27 5.66 -13.33 6.35
C LEU A 27 6.41 -12.01 6.59
N GLY A 28 6.02 -10.92 5.93
CA GLY A 28 6.54 -9.58 6.18
C GLY A 28 6.19 -9.11 7.60
N HIS A 29 4.93 -9.25 8.01
CA HIS A 29 4.54 -8.99 9.41
C HIS A 29 5.29 -9.89 10.40
N ALA A 30 5.42 -11.18 10.09
CA ALA A 30 6.17 -12.10 10.96
C ALA A 30 7.65 -11.69 11.12
N PHE A 31 8.28 -11.23 10.04
CA PHE A 31 9.64 -10.71 10.05
C PHE A 31 9.75 -9.37 10.81
N HIS A 32 8.77 -8.48 10.68
CA HIS A 32 8.71 -7.24 11.45
C HIS A 32 8.62 -7.54 12.95
N ASN A 33 7.72 -8.44 13.34
CA ASN A 33 7.58 -8.93 14.71
C ASN A 33 8.90 -9.50 15.26
N GLN A 34 9.66 -10.22 14.43
CA GLN A 34 10.98 -10.71 14.81
C GLN A 34 11.97 -9.57 15.11
N CYS A 35 11.95 -8.49 14.31
CA CYS A 35 12.83 -7.34 14.47
C CYS A 35 12.57 -6.56 15.79
N ILE A 36 11.32 -6.50 16.21
CA ILE A 36 10.89 -5.79 17.42
C ILE A 36 10.74 -6.69 18.66
N ARG A 37 10.88 -8.02 18.52
CA ARG A 37 10.62 -9.00 19.59
C ARG A 37 11.36 -8.71 20.90
N THR A 38 12.54 -8.09 20.84
CA THR A 38 13.35 -7.75 22.03
C THR A 38 12.91 -6.46 22.73
N HIS A 39 12.01 -5.68 22.13
CA HIS A 39 11.49 -4.47 22.75
C HIS A 39 10.70 -4.80 24.02
N ARG A 40 10.59 -3.80 24.90
CA ARG A 40 9.73 -3.90 26.08
C ARG A 40 8.29 -4.19 25.62
N PRO A 41 7.49 -4.98 26.36
CA PRO A 41 6.17 -5.39 25.92
C PRO A 41 5.26 -4.25 25.44
N LEU A 42 5.31 -3.08 26.10
CA LEU A 42 4.52 -1.90 25.72
C LEU A 42 5.03 -1.18 24.46
N ASN A 43 6.21 -1.52 23.96
CA ASN A 43 6.83 -0.94 22.78
C ASN A 43 6.89 -1.98 21.64
N ARG A 44 5.88 -2.84 21.52
CA ARG A 44 5.77 -3.83 20.44
C ARG A 44 4.61 -3.57 19.49
N ASP A 45 3.78 -2.58 19.80
CA ASP A 45 2.76 -2.09 18.89
C ASP A 45 3.34 -0.93 18.09
N TYR A 46 3.03 -0.90 16.79
CA TYR A 46 3.43 0.16 15.87
C TYR A 46 2.17 0.76 15.22
N SER A 47 2.27 2.00 14.75
CA SER A 47 1.15 2.66 14.08
C SER A 47 0.92 2.06 12.68
N MET A 48 -0.34 2.13 12.21
CA MET A 48 -0.74 1.57 10.91
C MET A 48 0.15 1.99 9.72
N PRO A 49 0.59 3.26 9.57
CA PRO A 49 1.39 3.65 8.40
C PRO A 49 2.70 2.86 8.26
N VAL A 50 3.34 2.52 9.38
CA VAL A 50 4.59 1.75 9.41
C VAL A 50 4.36 0.24 9.60
N ALA A 51 3.12 -0.17 9.91
CA ALA A 51 2.72 -1.57 10.03
C ALA A 51 2.84 -2.31 8.69
N GLU A 52 2.40 -1.65 7.62
CA GLU A 52 2.36 -2.22 6.27
C GLU A 52 3.70 -2.16 5.54
N THR A 53 4.73 -1.60 6.19
CA THR A 53 6.05 -1.43 5.57
C THR A 53 6.70 -2.78 5.27
N ALA A 54 6.59 -3.75 6.19
CA ALA A 54 7.26 -5.03 6.03
C ALA A 54 6.51 -6.00 5.12
N SER A 55 5.19 -6.05 5.26
CA SER A 55 4.30 -6.85 4.44
C SER A 55 4.40 -6.43 2.97
N THR A 56 4.15 -5.15 2.67
CA THR A 56 4.19 -4.63 1.29
C THR A 56 5.59 -4.73 0.67
N PHE A 57 6.67 -4.55 1.44
CA PHE A 57 8.03 -4.72 0.91
C PHE A 57 8.27 -6.16 0.46
N ASN A 58 7.80 -7.15 1.23
CA ASN A 58 7.92 -8.55 0.85
C ASN A 58 7.09 -8.90 -0.39
N GLU A 59 5.89 -8.33 -0.55
CA GLU A 59 5.11 -8.46 -1.79
C GLU A 59 5.91 -7.94 -2.99
N CYS A 60 6.56 -6.77 -2.85
CA CYS A 60 7.41 -6.22 -3.91
C CYS A 60 8.55 -7.18 -4.27
N VAL A 61 9.22 -7.77 -3.27
CA VAL A 61 10.29 -8.77 -3.49
C VAL A 61 9.78 -9.98 -4.27
N VAL A 62 8.64 -10.55 -3.84
CA VAL A 62 8.07 -11.76 -4.47
C VAL A 62 7.56 -11.46 -5.87
N MET A 63 6.83 -10.36 -6.06
CA MET A 63 6.31 -9.99 -7.36
C MET A 63 7.42 -9.66 -8.36
N ALA A 64 8.45 -8.92 -7.95
CA ALA A 64 9.61 -8.65 -8.81
C ALA A 64 10.36 -9.94 -9.19
N ALA A 65 10.46 -10.90 -8.26
CA ALA A 65 11.04 -12.20 -8.56
C ALA A 65 10.17 -13.03 -9.53
N ALA A 66 8.84 -12.97 -9.40
CA ALA A 66 7.90 -13.66 -10.27
C ALA A 66 7.95 -13.09 -11.69
N ILE A 67 7.90 -11.76 -11.84
CA ILE A 67 7.98 -11.08 -13.15
C ILE A 67 9.29 -11.45 -13.87
N ARG A 68 10.44 -11.39 -13.18
CA ARG A 68 11.74 -11.78 -13.78
C ARG A 68 11.84 -13.26 -14.17
N GLN A 69 10.98 -14.11 -13.64
CA GLN A 69 10.97 -15.56 -13.90
C GLN A 69 9.78 -16.00 -14.76
N ALA A 70 8.95 -15.06 -15.21
CA ALA A 70 7.83 -15.34 -16.10
C ALA A 70 8.33 -16.05 -17.36
N LYS A 71 7.61 -17.08 -17.80
CA LYS A 71 8.01 -17.94 -18.92
C LYS A 71 7.35 -17.56 -20.23
N SER A 72 6.33 -16.71 -20.18
CA SER A 72 5.60 -16.20 -21.34
C SER A 72 5.24 -14.73 -21.16
N HIS A 73 4.99 -14.03 -22.28
CA HIS A 73 4.49 -12.66 -22.26
C HIS A 73 3.15 -12.56 -21.52
N ASP A 74 2.26 -13.54 -21.69
CA ASP A 74 0.96 -13.56 -21.00
C ASP A 74 1.11 -13.66 -19.47
N GLU A 75 2.08 -14.46 -19.00
CA GLU A 75 2.37 -14.59 -17.57
C GLU A 75 2.95 -13.29 -17.01
N GLU A 76 3.92 -12.69 -17.71
CA GLU A 76 4.50 -11.41 -17.32
C GLU A 76 3.45 -10.29 -17.28
N LEU A 77 2.61 -10.20 -18.32
CA LEU A 77 1.52 -9.23 -18.41
C LEU A 77 0.53 -9.38 -17.25
N ALA A 78 0.08 -10.60 -16.94
CA ALA A 78 -0.86 -10.85 -15.85
C ALA A 78 -0.29 -10.46 -14.47
N LEU A 79 1.01 -10.72 -14.24
CA LEU A 79 1.69 -10.34 -12.99
C LEU A 79 1.80 -8.82 -12.84
N ILE A 80 2.19 -8.12 -13.91
CA ILE A 80 2.30 -6.65 -13.88
C ILE A 80 0.91 -6.02 -13.76
N GLU A 81 -0.08 -6.51 -14.49
CA GLU A 81 -1.47 -6.03 -14.41
C GLU A 81 -2.01 -6.16 -12.98
N SER A 82 -1.83 -7.33 -12.35
CA SER A 82 -2.23 -7.54 -10.95
C SER A 82 -1.61 -6.48 -10.04
N GLN A 83 -0.32 -6.20 -10.19
CA GLN A 83 0.34 -5.17 -9.38
C GLN A 83 -0.21 -3.76 -9.66
N LEU A 84 -0.52 -3.43 -10.91
CA LEU A 84 -1.10 -2.13 -11.27
C LEU A 84 -2.53 -1.96 -10.74
N GLN A 85 -3.32 -3.04 -10.71
CA GLN A 85 -4.65 -3.03 -10.10
C GLN A 85 -4.56 -2.76 -8.59
N ASP A 86 -3.64 -3.44 -7.90
CA ASP A 86 -3.39 -3.21 -6.47
C ASP A 86 -2.94 -1.77 -6.19
N VAL A 87 -2.01 -1.25 -7.01
CA VAL A 87 -1.58 0.15 -6.91
C VAL A 87 -2.74 1.13 -7.12
N THR A 88 -3.59 0.86 -8.10
CA THR A 88 -4.78 1.68 -8.37
C THR A 88 -5.72 1.70 -7.16
N GLN A 89 -5.89 0.57 -6.47
CA GLN A 89 -6.66 0.50 -5.25
C GLN A 89 -6.01 1.30 -4.10
N ILE A 90 -4.71 1.15 -3.86
CA ILE A 90 -4.07 1.81 -2.71
C ILE A 90 -3.82 3.31 -2.93
N ILE A 91 -3.68 3.77 -4.18
CA ILE A 91 -3.38 5.18 -4.48
C ILE A 91 -4.63 5.93 -4.89
N CYS A 92 -5.35 5.46 -5.92
CA CYS A 92 -6.49 6.19 -6.47
C CYS A 92 -7.74 6.03 -5.59
N ASP A 93 -8.15 4.79 -5.27
CA ASP A 93 -9.35 4.56 -4.44
C ASP A 93 -9.17 5.16 -3.04
N ILE A 94 -8.04 4.91 -2.37
CA ILE A 94 -7.81 5.50 -1.03
C ILE A 94 -7.76 7.02 -1.06
N TYR A 95 -7.23 7.65 -2.12
CA TYR A 95 -7.31 9.09 -2.25
C TYR A 95 -8.76 9.57 -2.41
N SER A 96 -9.59 8.84 -3.15
CA SER A 96 -11.05 9.06 -3.18
C SER A 96 -11.66 9.03 -1.78
N ARG A 97 -11.33 7.99 -1.01
CA ARG A 97 -11.86 7.81 0.35
C ARG A 97 -11.42 8.93 1.29
N TYR A 98 -10.16 9.36 1.18
CA TYR A 98 -9.62 10.49 1.92
C TYR A 98 -10.38 11.79 1.59
N LEU A 99 -10.58 12.09 0.31
CA LEU A 99 -11.32 13.28 -0.13
C LEU A 99 -12.77 13.27 0.36
N PHE A 100 -13.45 12.13 0.25
CA PHE A 100 -14.81 11.96 0.77
C PHE A 100 -14.86 12.21 2.28
N GLU A 101 -14.00 11.54 3.04
CA GLU A 101 -13.97 11.66 4.49
C GLU A 101 -13.64 13.09 4.95
N SER A 102 -12.68 13.76 4.30
CA SER A 102 -12.39 15.18 4.53
C SER A 102 -13.62 16.05 4.29
N MET A 103 -14.33 15.87 3.17
CA MET A 103 -15.55 16.63 2.89
C MET A 103 -16.63 16.40 3.95
N VAL A 104 -16.84 15.17 4.40
CA VAL A 104 -17.80 14.85 5.48
C VAL A 104 -17.41 15.56 6.77
N LEU A 105 -16.15 15.44 7.19
CA LEU A 105 -15.65 16.03 8.44
C LEU A 105 -15.71 17.55 8.42
N GLU A 106 -15.40 18.19 7.29
CA GLU A 106 -15.46 19.64 7.12
C GLU A 106 -16.89 20.20 7.10
N ASN A 107 -17.88 19.39 6.76
CA ASN A 107 -19.28 19.78 6.65
C ASN A 107 -20.14 19.36 7.84
N ARG A 108 -19.66 18.44 8.70
CA ARG A 108 -20.41 17.90 9.84
C ARG A 108 -20.96 18.97 10.80
N GLU A 109 -20.25 20.08 10.97
CA GLU A 109 -20.64 21.19 11.85
C GLU A 109 -21.47 22.26 11.12
N LYS A 110 -21.55 22.19 9.78
CA LYS A 110 -22.13 23.23 8.92
C LYS A 110 -23.52 22.88 8.41
N GLN A 111 -23.79 21.59 8.19
CA GLN A 111 -25.06 21.13 7.62
C GLN A 111 -25.37 19.68 8.00
N PHE A 112 -26.66 19.35 8.00
CA PHE A 112 -27.10 17.96 8.00
C PHE A 112 -26.83 17.34 6.61
N MET A 113 -26.13 16.21 6.57
CA MET A 113 -25.80 15.50 5.34
C MET A 113 -26.73 14.30 5.19
N ASN A 114 -27.77 14.43 4.35
CA ASN A 114 -28.61 13.31 3.97
C ASN A 114 -27.90 12.40 2.95
N ALA A 115 -28.54 11.29 2.56
CA ALA A 115 -27.95 10.34 1.62
C ALA A 115 -27.62 10.97 0.25
N GLU A 116 -28.44 11.89 -0.25
CA GLU A 116 -28.20 12.59 -1.52
C GLU A 116 -26.91 13.43 -1.46
N THR A 117 -26.73 14.21 -0.39
CA THR A 117 -25.51 14.99 -0.14
C THR A 117 -24.27 14.10 -0.06
N LEU A 118 -24.34 12.99 0.68
CA LEU A 118 -23.21 12.05 0.83
C LEU A 118 -22.87 11.35 -0.50
N CYS A 119 -23.88 10.94 -1.26
CA CYS A 119 -23.68 10.38 -2.60
C CYS A 119 -23.02 11.40 -3.55
N GLY A 120 -23.44 12.66 -3.51
CA GLY A 120 -22.81 13.74 -4.28
C GLY A 120 -21.34 13.96 -3.90
N MET A 121 -21.02 13.97 -2.60
CA MET A 121 -19.64 14.06 -2.11
C MET A 121 -18.80 12.85 -2.57
N MET A 122 -19.35 11.64 -2.53
CA MET A 122 -18.66 10.43 -2.97
C MET A 122 -18.38 10.42 -4.48
N LEU A 123 -19.33 10.88 -5.30
CA LEU A 123 -19.12 11.03 -6.75
C LEU A 123 -18.04 12.08 -7.05
N LYS A 124 -18.05 13.21 -6.35
CA LYS A 124 -17.02 14.26 -6.49
C LYS A 124 -15.64 13.75 -6.08
N ALA A 125 -15.56 12.96 -5.01
CA ALA A 125 -14.30 12.35 -4.59
C ALA A 125 -13.76 11.36 -5.64
N GLN A 126 -14.62 10.52 -6.22
CA GLN A 126 -14.25 9.62 -7.32
C GLN A 126 -13.80 10.40 -8.57
N GLU A 127 -14.49 11.47 -8.94
CA GLU A 127 -14.09 12.33 -10.04
C GLU A 127 -12.69 12.92 -9.85
N GLN A 128 -12.40 13.44 -8.66
CA GLN A 128 -11.10 14.07 -8.38
C GLN A 128 -9.94 13.08 -8.29
N SER A 129 -10.21 11.85 -7.83
CA SER A 129 -9.17 10.83 -7.63
C SER A 129 -8.88 10.00 -8.87
N TYR A 130 -9.93 9.61 -9.60
CA TYR A 130 -9.78 8.80 -10.82
C TYR A 130 -9.65 9.64 -12.09
N GLY A 131 -10.09 10.90 -12.06
CA GLY A 131 -10.00 11.80 -13.22
C GLY A 131 -10.76 11.25 -14.45
N ASP A 132 -10.05 11.21 -15.58
CA ASP A 132 -10.49 10.65 -16.86
C ASP A 132 -10.24 9.14 -16.98
N GLY A 133 -9.56 8.52 -16.01
CA GLY A 133 -9.29 7.07 -15.98
C GLY A 133 -10.50 6.21 -15.59
N LEU A 134 -11.59 6.81 -15.08
CA LEU A 134 -12.84 6.12 -14.77
C LEU A 134 -14.02 6.82 -15.44
N ASP A 135 -14.71 6.08 -16.32
CA ASP A 135 -15.93 6.52 -16.98
C ASP A 135 -16.98 6.92 -15.93
N ALA A 136 -17.57 8.11 -16.12
CA ALA A 136 -18.50 8.71 -15.18
C ALA A 136 -19.74 7.84 -14.91
N SER A 137 -20.17 7.02 -15.87
CA SER A 137 -21.30 6.10 -15.74
C SER A 137 -21.04 4.93 -14.77
N PHE A 138 -19.77 4.62 -14.51
CA PHE A 138 -19.36 3.55 -13.58
C PHE A 138 -19.03 4.06 -12.18
N ARG A 139 -19.06 5.38 -11.94
CA ARG A 139 -18.84 5.93 -10.59
C ARG A 139 -19.97 5.49 -9.67
N HIS A 140 -19.61 5.02 -8.48
CA HIS A 140 -20.56 4.43 -7.55
C HIS A 140 -20.96 5.42 -6.44
N PRO A 141 -22.18 6.01 -6.48
CA PRO A 141 -22.59 7.02 -5.48
C PRO A 141 -22.66 6.47 -4.04
N TYR A 142 -22.97 5.18 -3.88
CA TYR A 142 -23.13 4.55 -2.56
C TYR A 142 -21.86 3.86 -2.04
N MET A 143 -20.70 4.06 -2.68
CA MET A 143 -19.44 3.46 -2.25
C MET A 143 -19.12 3.77 -0.77
N TRP A 144 -19.59 4.90 -0.25
CA TRP A 144 -19.42 5.26 1.16
C TRP A 144 -20.15 4.33 2.15
N VAL A 145 -21.24 3.69 1.73
CA VAL A 145 -21.98 2.73 2.56
C VAL A 145 -21.27 1.37 2.60
N CYS A 146 -20.64 0.99 1.49
CA CYS A 146 -20.04 -0.34 1.32
C CYS A 146 -18.68 -0.51 2.04
N LYS A 147 -18.09 0.56 2.55
CA LYS A 147 -16.77 0.53 3.19
C LYS A 147 -16.92 0.71 4.71
N SER A 148 -16.73 -0.39 5.44
CA SER A 148 -16.81 -0.42 6.91
C SER A 148 -15.85 0.57 7.59
N HIS A 149 -14.72 0.88 6.97
CA HIS A 149 -13.67 1.74 7.53
C HIS A 149 -14.13 3.17 7.86
N TYR A 150 -15.18 3.70 7.20
CA TYR A 150 -15.72 5.02 7.54
C TYR A 150 -16.42 5.06 8.90
N TYR A 151 -16.83 3.90 9.42
CA TYR A 151 -17.61 3.78 10.66
C TYR A 151 -16.74 3.34 11.84
N GLY A 152 -15.41 3.41 11.69
CA GLY A 152 -14.43 3.12 12.72
C GLY A 152 -13.53 4.32 12.97
N SER A 153 -12.22 4.12 12.82
CA SER A 153 -11.22 5.18 13.00
C SER A 153 -11.20 6.16 11.83
N THR A 154 -11.08 7.45 12.12
CA THR A 154 -10.95 8.49 11.11
C THR A 154 -9.69 8.32 10.28
N PHE A 155 -9.79 8.50 8.96
CA PHE A 155 -8.73 8.34 7.97
C PHE A 155 -8.04 6.97 8.01
N TYR A 156 -8.76 5.92 8.42
CA TYR A 156 -8.22 4.56 8.54
C TYR A 156 -7.53 4.04 7.27
N ASN A 157 -7.99 4.47 6.09
CA ASN A 157 -7.45 4.00 4.81
C ASN A 157 -6.10 4.66 4.45
N TYR A 158 -5.86 5.91 4.88
CA TYR A 158 -4.64 6.65 4.52
C TYR A 158 -3.32 5.90 4.81
N PRO A 159 -3.16 5.23 5.98
CA PRO A 159 -2.02 4.37 6.27
C PRO A 159 -1.63 3.37 5.19
N TYR A 160 -2.57 2.80 4.43
CA TYR A 160 -2.25 1.85 3.36
C TYR A 160 -1.63 2.55 2.15
N ALA A 161 -2.11 3.75 1.79
CA ALA A 161 -1.49 4.54 0.72
C ALA A 161 -0.06 4.96 1.11
N PHE A 162 0.12 5.42 2.35
CA PHE A 162 1.44 5.75 2.89
C PHE A 162 2.36 4.52 2.90
N GLY A 163 1.93 3.43 3.54
CA GLY A 163 2.73 2.21 3.69
C GLY A 163 3.08 1.59 2.34
N GLY A 164 2.12 1.62 1.42
CA GLY A 164 2.26 1.18 0.03
C GLY A 164 3.39 1.90 -0.71
N LEU A 165 3.33 3.23 -0.75
CA LEU A 165 4.38 4.02 -1.41
C LEU A 165 5.71 3.97 -0.67
N PHE A 166 5.68 3.97 0.67
CA PHE A 166 6.88 3.94 1.48
C PHE A 166 7.65 2.62 1.28
N ALA A 167 6.95 1.48 1.30
CA ALA A 167 7.54 0.17 1.04
C ALA A 167 8.12 0.05 -0.37
N ARG A 168 7.43 0.58 -1.39
CA ARG A 168 7.94 0.63 -2.77
C ARG A 168 9.18 1.50 -2.89
N GLY A 169 9.21 2.66 -2.23
CA GLY A 169 10.40 3.51 -2.15
C GLY A 169 11.59 2.82 -1.47
N LEU A 170 11.35 2.08 -0.38
CA LEU A 170 12.37 1.25 0.28
C LEU A 170 12.84 0.11 -0.65
N TYR A 171 11.94 -0.53 -1.40
CA TYR A 171 12.29 -1.57 -2.35
C TYR A 171 13.16 -1.02 -3.49
N ALA A 172 12.85 0.17 -4.01
CA ALA A 172 13.69 0.86 -4.99
C ALA A 172 15.08 1.24 -4.43
N GLN A 173 15.21 1.51 -3.12
CA GLN A 173 16.52 1.63 -2.47
C GLN A 173 17.24 0.27 -2.39
N TYR A 174 16.54 -0.79 -2.03
CA TYR A 174 17.08 -2.15 -2.01
C TYR A 174 17.60 -2.60 -3.38
N GLU A 175 16.89 -2.35 -4.46
CA GLU A 175 17.34 -2.70 -5.82
C GLU A 175 18.66 -1.97 -6.20
N ARG A 176 18.90 -0.77 -5.66
CA ARG A 176 20.13 0.01 -5.90
C ARG A 176 21.29 -0.40 -4.98
N GLU A 177 21.02 -0.63 -3.71
CA GLU A 177 22.03 -0.90 -2.68
C GLU A 177 22.30 -2.41 -2.46
N GLY A 178 21.38 -3.27 -2.87
CA GLY A 178 21.44 -4.72 -2.70
C GLY A 178 21.51 -5.15 -1.23
N ALA A 179 22.33 -6.17 -0.95
CA ALA A 179 22.48 -6.75 0.37
C ALA A 179 22.93 -5.75 1.46
N ALA A 180 23.59 -4.65 1.07
CA ALA A 180 24.00 -3.59 2.00
C ALA A 180 22.82 -2.83 2.62
N PHE A 181 21.64 -2.88 1.99
CA PHE A 181 20.42 -2.25 2.51
C PHE A 181 19.77 -3.05 3.65
N VAL A 182 19.98 -4.38 3.69
CA VAL A 182 19.26 -5.27 4.63
C VAL A 182 19.49 -4.90 6.11
N PRO A 183 20.73 -4.58 6.57
CA PRO A 183 20.93 -4.10 7.94
C PRO A 183 20.21 -2.78 8.25
N LYS A 184 20.18 -1.85 7.28
CA LYS A 184 19.48 -0.56 7.38
C LYS A 184 17.97 -0.78 7.49
N TYR A 185 17.41 -1.67 6.66
CA TYR A 185 16.01 -2.07 6.70
C TYR A 185 15.59 -2.72 8.03
N LYS A 186 16.38 -3.67 8.54
CA LYS A 186 16.15 -4.27 9.88
C LYS A 186 16.17 -3.23 10.99
N LYS A 187 17.09 -2.26 10.92
CA LYS A 187 17.16 -1.14 11.87
C LYS A 187 15.92 -0.24 11.77
N LEU A 188 15.46 0.04 10.55
CA LEU A 188 14.23 0.80 10.30
C LEU A 188 13.02 0.09 10.91
N LEU A 189 12.81 -1.20 10.60
CA LEU A 189 11.71 -2.00 11.16
C LEU A 189 11.75 -2.06 12.69
N ARG A 190 12.95 -2.18 13.27
CA ARG A 190 13.13 -2.13 14.73
C ARG A 190 12.69 -0.78 15.31
N THR A 191 12.84 0.32 14.58
CA THR A 191 12.58 1.68 15.06
C THR A 191 11.08 2.02 15.09
N THR A 192 10.23 1.28 14.37
CA THR A 192 8.81 1.61 14.14
C THR A 192 7.95 1.69 15.39
N THR A 193 8.31 0.99 16.47
CA THR A 193 7.51 0.95 17.71
C THR A 193 7.99 1.93 18.77
N VAL A 194 9.04 2.71 18.49
CA VAL A 194 9.71 3.58 19.48
C VAL A 194 10.03 4.98 18.93
N ALA A 195 9.61 5.30 17.72
CA ALA A 195 9.84 6.59 17.08
C ALA A 195 8.67 6.98 16.17
N THR A 196 8.65 8.23 15.73
CA THR A 196 7.65 8.70 14.75
C THR A 196 7.96 8.15 13.35
N ALA A 197 6.98 8.23 12.44
CA ALA A 197 7.18 7.75 11.06
C ALA A 197 8.33 8.50 10.36
N GLU A 198 8.49 9.79 10.63
CA GLU A 198 9.58 10.62 10.11
C GLU A 198 10.94 10.13 10.62
N ASP A 199 11.06 9.85 11.91
CA ASP A 199 12.31 9.37 12.48
C ASP A 199 12.65 7.93 12.03
N VAL A 200 11.64 7.10 11.80
CA VAL A 200 11.79 5.78 11.17
C VAL A 200 12.33 5.95 9.75
N ALA A 201 11.76 6.84 8.94
CA ALA A 201 12.19 7.07 7.56
C ALA A 201 13.63 7.60 7.47
N LYS A 202 14.03 8.48 8.40
CA LYS A 202 15.41 8.97 8.50
C LYS A 202 16.44 7.86 8.72
N VAL A 203 16.07 6.71 9.31
CA VAL A 203 16.98 5.54 9.42
C VAL A 203 17.42 5.04 8.05
N ALA A 204 16.54 5.16 7.04
CA ALA A 204 16.86 4.85 5.66
C ALA A 204 17.34 6.06 4.83
N GLY A 205 17.57 7.21 5.47
CA GLY A 205 17.95 8.45 4.78
C GLY A 205 16.81 9.05 3.96
N ILE A 206 15.55 8.77 4.33
CA ILE A 206 14.36 9.27 3.64
C ILE A 206 13.77 10.45 4.42
N ASP A 207 13.50 11.55 3.73
CA ASP A 207 12.69 12.66 4.22
C ASP A 207 11.25 12.51 3.71
N LEU A 208 10.29 12.26 4.61
CA LEU A 208 8.88 12.09 4.25
C LEU A 208 8.23 13.39 3.74
N THR A 209 8.84 14.54 3.99
CA THR A 209 8.35 15.84 3.51
C THR A 209 8.82 16.14 2.09
N ASP A 210 9.80 15.40 1.58
CA ASP A 210 10.30 15.53 0.22
C ASP A 210 9.38 14.82 -0.78
N LYS A 211 8.80 15.60 -1.70
CA LYS A 211 7.91 15.09 -2.75
C LYS A 211 8.65 14.20 -3.75
N GLU A 212 9.96 14.38 -3.93
CA GLU A 212 10.74 13.58 -4.88
C GLU A 212 10.83 12.11 -4.46
N PHE A 213 10.86 11.82 -3.15
CA PHE A 213 10.79 10.45 -2.65
C PHE A 213 9.50 9.74 -3.11
N TRP A 214 8.36 10.38 -2.90
CA TRP A 214 7.05 9.83 -3.27
C TRP A 214 6.88 9.73 -4.80
N ARG A 215 7.35 10.73 -5.55
CA ARG A 215 7.39 10.69 -7.02
C ARG A 215 8.24 9.55 -7.54
N GLY A 216 9.39 9.28 -6.91
CA GLY A 216 10.23 8.13 -7.25
C GLY A 216 9.50 6.79 -7.11
N ALA A 217 8.71 6.62 -6.05
CA ALA A 217 7.88 5.43 -5.87
C ALA A 217 6.76 5.32 -6.92
N LEU A 218 6.16 6.44 -7.33
CA LEU A 218 5.18 6.46 -8.42
C LEU A 218 5.81 6.23 -9.80
N GLN A 219 7.06 6.64 -10.00
CA GLN A 219 7.77 6.44 -11.26
C GLN A 219 7.96 4.96 -11.59
N THR A 220 8.13 4.09 -10.58
CA THR A 220 8.21 2.64 -10.82
C THR A 220 6.89 2.08 -11.34
N VAL A 221 5.76 2.64 -10.90
CA VAL A 221 4.42 2.29 -11.40
C VAL A 221 4.24 2.78 -12.83
N ALA A 222 4.69 4.00 -13.14
CA ALA A 222 4.66 4.52 -14.51
C ALA A 222 5.45 3.63 -15.48
N GLN A 223 6.64 3.17 -15.09
CA GLN A 223 7.44 2.24 -15.89
C GLN A 223 6.73 0.90 -16.14
N GLN A 224 5.95 0.42 -15.18
CA GLN A 224 5.15 -0.80 -15.34
C GLN A 224 3.97 -0.59 -16.29
N ILE A 225 3.33 0.58 -16.25
CA ILE A 225 2.29 0.96 -17.21
C ILE A 225 2.88 0.99 -18.63
N ASP A 226 4.04 1.64 -18.81
CA ASP A 226 4.72 1.70 -20.11
C ASP A 226 5.07 0.29 -20.63
N LEU A 227 5.52 -0.60 -19.74
CA LEU A 227 5.82 -1.99 -20.08
C LEU A 227 4.57 -2.75 -20.55
N VAL A 228 3.44 -2.61 -19.83
CA VAL A 228 2.16 -3.21 -20.24
C VAL A 228 1.72 -2.68 -21.60
N CYS A 229 1.79 -1.37 -21.82
CA CYS A 229 1.45 -0.76 -23.11
C CYS A 229 2.31 -1.33 -24.25
N GLY A 230 3.63 -1.46 -24.03
CA GLY A 230 4.54 -2.06 -24.99
C GLY A 230 4.20 -3.53 -25.31
N LEU A 231 3.98 -4.35 -24.28
CA LEU A 231 3.61 -5.77 -24.45
C LEU A 231 2.29 -5.94 -25.23
N LEU A 232 1.31 -5.05 -25.00
CA LEU A 232 0.03 -5.05 -25.72
C LEU A 232 0.14 -4.58 -27.18
N GLU A 233 1.15 -3.78 -27.53
CA GLU A 233 1.43 -3.38 -28.91
C GLU A 233 2.14 -4.50 -29.68
N GLU A 234 3.06 -5.22 -29.04
CA GLU A 234 3.76 -6.36 -29.63
C GLU A 234 2.83 -7.54 -29.90
N GLY A 235 1.88 -7.83 -28.99
CA GLY A 235 0.89 -8.91 -29.17
C GLY A 235 -0.14 -8.67 -30.27
N LYS A 236 -0.15 -7.49 -30.91
CA LYS A 236 -1.01 -7.17 -32.06
C LYS A 236 -0.34 -7.44 -33.42
N GLN A 237 0.96 -7.75 -33.44
CA GLN A 237 1.72 -8.12 -34.64
C GLN A 237 1.70 -9.63 -34.88
#